data_AF-A0A7M3ZAB5-F1
#
_entry.id   AF-A0A7M3ZAB5-F1
#
_cell.length_a   1.000
_cell.length_b   1.000
_cell.length_c   1.000
_cell.angle_alpha   90.00
_cell.angle_beta   90.00
_cell.angle_gamma   90.00
#
_symmetry.space_group_name_H-M   'P 1'
#
loop_
_entity.id
_entity.type
_entity.pdbx_description
1 polymer ?
#
loop_
_entity_poly.entity_id
_entity_poly.type
_entity_poly.pdbx_seq_one_letter_code
_entity_poly.pdbx_strand_id
1 'polypeptide(L)'
;MEEQINSAIKQALEEAPERKFVESIEMAFTIKDVDLKNPANRIEENVRLPRGRGKDISIAIFAGGEMATKAKKAGIVVIDPTQIEDLGGNRQKARKLARKHDFFLSEVP
;
A
#
# COMPACT_ATOMS: atom_id res chain seq x y z
N MET A 1 -13.72 -23.20 -9.22
CA MET A 1 -13.53 -21.76 -8.91
C MET A 1 -12.21 -21.26 -9.48
N GLU A 2 -11.08 -21.91 -9.21
CA GLU A 2 -9.78 -21.53 -9.79
C GLU A 2 -9.80 -21.45 -11.34
N GLU A 3 -10.32 -22.47 -12.02
CA GLU A 3 -10.42 -22.49 -13.49
C GLU A 3 -11.25 -21.31 -14.04
N GLN A 4 -12.35 -20.96 -13.36
CA GLN A 4 -13.22 -19.85 -13.75
C GLN A 4 -12.49 -18.50 -13.58
N ILE A 5 -11.76 -18.33 -12.48
CA ILE A 5 -10.96 -17.11 -12.24
C ILE A 5 -9.86 -17.00 -13.29
N ASN A 6 -9.13 -18.08 -13.57
CA ASN A 6 -8.08 -18.09 -14.58
C ASN A 6 -8.62 -17.76 -15.98
N SER A 7 -9.81 -18.27 -16.33
CA SER A 7 -10.47 -17.92 -17.59
C SER A 7 -10.85 -16.44 -17.65
N ALA A 8 -11.43 -15.91 -16.57
CA ALA A 8 -11.85 -14.50 -16.50
C ALA A 8 -10.63 -13.54 -16.58
N ILE A 9 -9.51 -13.89 -15.94
CA ILE A 9 -8.27 -13.10 -16.02
C ILE A 9 -7.73 -13.08 -17.45
N LYS A 10 -7.72 -14.22 -18.15
CA LYS A 10 -7.27 -14.27 -19.55
C LYS A 10 -8.13 -13.41 -20.46
N GLN A 11 -9.44 -13.53 -20.32
CA GLN A 11 -10.40 -12.73 -21.08
C GLN A 11 -10.19 -11.23 -20.83
N ALA A 12 -10.03 -10.82 -19.56
CA ALA A 12 -9.78 -9.41 -19.22
C ALA A 12 -8.48 -8.86 -19.83
N LEU A 13 -7.44 -9.69 -19.94
CA LEU A 13 -6.17 -9.31 -20.58
C LEU A 13 -6.27 -9.23 -22.10
N GLU A 14 -7.05 -10.11 -22.73
CA GLU A 14 -7.23 -10.14 -24.19
C GLU A 14 -8.16 -9.02 -24.69
N GLU A 15 -9.18 -8.67 -23.91
CA GLU A 15 -10.13 -7.59 -24.25
C GLU A 15 -9.59 -6.19 -23.93
N ALA A 16 -8.52 -6.09 -23.12
CA ALA A 16 -7.93 -4.81 -22.75
C ALA A 16 -7.28 -4.11 -23.96
N PRO A 17 -7.65 -2.85 -24.25
CA PRO A 17 -7.03 -2.10 -25.35
C PRO A 17 -5.59 -1.73 -24.99
N GLU A 18 -4.71 -1.67 -25.99
CA GLU A 18 -3.31 -1.29 -25.75
C GLU A 18 -3.16 0.10 -25.11
N ARG A 19 -2.22 0.19 -24.16
CA ARG A 19 -1.82 1.42 -23.47
C ARG A 19 -0.30 1.58 -23.49
N LYS A 20 0.15 2.83 -23.38
CA LYS A 20 1.59 3.19 -23.33
C LYS A 20 2.21 3.06 -21.94
N PHE A 21 1.58 2.31 -21.04
CA PHE A 21 2.05 2.08 -19.69
C PHE A 21 1.64 0.68 -19.22
N VAL A 22 2.34 0.14 -18.23
CA VAL A 22 2.00 -1.16 -17.63
C VAL A 22 0.80 -1.01 -16.71
N GLU A 23 -0.28 -1.69 -17.06
CA GLU A 23 -1.54 -1.69 -16.33
C GLU A 23 -1.50 -2.61 -15.10
N SER A 24 -2.44 -2.42 -14.20
CA SER A 24 -2.63 -3.25 -13.01
C SER A 24 -3.99 -3.94 -13.10
N ILE A 25 -4.08 -5.17 -12.61
CA ILE A 25 -5.34 -5.91 -12.54
C ILE A 25 -5.98 -5.62 -11.18
N GLU A 26 -7.27 -5.27 -11.19
CA GLU A 26 -8.07 -5.07 -9.99
C GLU A 26 -9.07 -6.20 -9.79
N MET A 27 -9.34 -6.54 -8.53
CA MET A 27 -10.36 -7.53 -8.15
C MET A 27 -11.42 -6.84 -7.30
N ALA A 28 -12.66 -6.86 -7.78
CA ALA A 28 -13.82 -6.38 -7.05
C ALA A 28 -14.75 -7.56 -6.76
N PHE A 29 -15.25 -7.62 -5.52
CA PHE A 29 -16.21 -8.64 -5.10
C PHE A 29 -17.27 -8.00 -4.19
N THR A 30 -18.46 -8.59 -4.19
CA THR A 30 -19.56 -8.19 -3.31
C THR A 30 -19.81 -9.30 -2.31
N ILE A 31 -20.15 -8.93 -1.09
CA ILE A 31 -20.50 -9.87 -0.03
C ILE A 31 -21.97 -9.68 0.28
N LYS A 32 -22.73 -10.77 0.28
CA LYS A 32 -24.13 -10.76 0.72
C LYS A 32 -24.20 -10.98 2.22
N ASP A 33 -25.26 -10.45 2.83
CA ASP A 33 -25.60 -10.69 4.24
C ASP A 33 -24.54 -10.22 5.27
N VAL A 34 -23.77 -9.17 4.92
CA VAL A 34 -22.85 -8.50 5.84
C VAL A 34 -23.40 -7.15 6.26
N ASP A 35 -23.68 -6.99 7.56
CA ASP A 35 -24.04 -5.69 8.13
C ASP A 35 -22.79 -4.87 8.46
N LEU A 36 -22.46 -3.91 7.59
CA LEU A 36 -21.33 -3.00 7.75
C LEU A 36 -21.56 -1.90 8.83
N LYS A 37 -22.78 -1.81 9.40
CA LYS A 37 -23.04 -0.95 10.57
C LYS A 37 -22.36 -1.50 11.81
N ASN A 38 -22.21 -2.82 11.92
CA ASN A 38 -21.39 -3.43 12.95
C ASN A 38 -19.90 -3.33 12.56
N PRO A 39 -19.06 -2.58 13.30
CA PRO A 39 -17.65 -2.44 12.99
C PRO A 39 -16.89 -3.77 12.94
N ALA A 40 -17.31 -4.78 13.73
CA ALA A 40 -16.68 -6.11 13.76
C ALA A 40 -16.80 -6.87 12.44
N ASN A 41 -17.75 -6.49 11.58
CA ASN A 41 -17.96 -7.11 10.28
C ASN A 41 -17.13 -6.46 9.16
N ARG A 42 -16.44 -5.35 9.44
CA ARG A 42 -15.59 -4.68 8.45
C ARG A 42 -14.33 -5.51 8.24
N ILE A 43 -13.99 -5.74 6.98
CA ILE A 43 -12.78 -6.48 6.60
C ILE A 43 -11.66 -5.46 6.37
N GLU A 44 -10.67 -5.46 7.25
CA GLU A 44 -9.45 -4.67 7.12
C GLU A 44 -8.26 -5.62 7.29
N GLU A 45 -7.79 -6.19 6.18
CA GLU A 45 -6.78 -7.24 6.17
C GLU A 45 -5.60 -6.91 5.26
N ASN A 46 -4.40 -7.25 5.72
CA ASN A 46 -3.17 -7.09 4.95
C ASN A 46 -2.70 -8.45 4.43
N VAL A 47 -2.90 -8.69 3.14
CA VAL A 47 -2.53 -9.96 2.49
C VAL A 47 -1.22 -9.80 1.72
N ARG A 48 -0.26 -10.68 1.99
CA ARG A 48 0.99 -10.75 1.20
C ARG A 48 0.72 -11.49 -0.11
N LEU A 49 0.90 -10.80 -1.23
CA LEU A 49 0.76 -11.41 -2.55
C LEU A 49 1.95 -12.35 -2.85
N PRO A 50 1.70 -13.60 -3.31
CA PRO A 50 2.75 -14.60 -3.49
C PRO A 50 3.78 -14.23 -4.56
N ARG A 51 3.39 -13.38 -5.52
CA ARG A 51 4.27 -12.89 -6.61
C ARG A 51 4.45 -11.38 -6.58
N GLY A 52 4.05 -10.72 -5.49
CA GLY A 52 4.05 -9.26 -5.39
C GLY A 52 2.98 -8.57 -6.24
N ARG A 53 3.02 -7.23 -6.28
CA ARG A 53 2.06 -6.37 -7.00
C ARG A 53 2.54 -5.92 -8.40
N GLY A 54 3.74 -6.36 -8.81
CA GLY A 54 4.38 -5.94 -10.07
C GLY A 54 5.02 -4.54 -10.06
N LYS A 55 4.82 -3.74 -8.99
CA LYS A 55 5.48 -2.46 -8.73
C LYS A 55 6.12 -2.47 -7.35
N ASP A 56 7.25 -1.79 -7.21
CA ASP A 56 7.93 -1.68 -5.92
C ASP A 56 7.06 -0.93 -4.91
N ILE A 57 7.07 -1.41 -3.66
CA ILE A 57 6.36 -0.80 -2.55
C ILE A 57 7.22 0.31 -1.98
N SER A 58 6.68 1.52 -1.91
CA SER A 58 7.37 2.65 -1.29
C SER A 58 7.08 2.71 0.20
N ILE A 59 8.13 2.60 1.02
CA ILE A 59 8.02 2.59 2.48
C ILE A 59 8.75 3.81 3.05
N ALA A 60 8.12 4.48 3.99
CA ALA A 60 8.76 5.46 4.86
C ALA A 60 8.74 4.98 6.31
N ILE A 61 9.76 5.33 7.10
CA ILE A 61 9.88 4.96 8.51
C ILE A 61 10.20 6.18 9.37
N PHE A 62 9.50 6.33 10.48
CA PHE A 62 9.87 7.23 11.57
C PHE A 62 10.88 6.52 12.46
N ALA A 63 12.15 6.92 12.41
CA ALA A 63 13.22 6.23 13.15
C ALA A 63 14.40 7.14 13.44
N GLY A 64 15.08 6.89 14.55
CA GLY A 64 16.33 7.56 14.96
C GLY A 64 17.54 6.63 14.93
N GLY A 65 18.71 7.18 15.25
CA GLY A 65 19.92 6.42 15.60
C GLY A 65 20.28 5.24 14.66
N GLU A 66 20.38 4.05 15.24
CA GLU A 66 20.79 2.83 14.53
C GLU A 66 19.72 2.38 13.52
N MET A 67 18.44 2.48 13.87
CA MET A 67 17.32 2.08 13.02
C MET A 67 17.24 2.94 11.76
N ALA A 68 17.44 4.25 11.91
CA ALA A 68 17.57 5.18 10.78
C ALA A 68 18.69 4.78 9.81
N THR A 69 19.83 4.34 10.35
CA THR A 69 20.98 3.92 9.54
C THR A 69 20.69 2.63 8.77
N LYS A 70 20.04 1.65 9.42
CA LYS A 70 19.61 0.39 8.78
C LYS A 70 18.57 0.65 7.69
N ALA A 71 17.57 1.48 7.96
CA ALA A 71 16.52 1.83 7.01
C ALA A 71 17.08 2.53 5.76
N LYS A 72 17.99 3.50 5.93
CA LYS A 72 18.67 4.15 4.79
C LYS A 72 19.44 3.14 3.94
N LYS A 73 20.15 2.19 4.55
CA LYS A 73 20.85 1.12 3.84
C LYS A 73 19.90 0.19 3.06
N ALA A 74 18.69 0.00 3.57
CA ALA A 74 17.63 -0.77 2.90
C ALA A 74 16.86 0.03 1.83
N GLY A 75 17.24 1.28 1.54
CA GLY A 75 16.54 2.12 0.56
C GLY A 75 15.20 2.69 1.05
N ILE A 76 14.91 2.58 2.35
CA ILE A 76 13.68 3.08 2.97
C ILE A 76 13.85 4.56 3.30
N VAL A 77 12.81 5.35 3.05
CA VAL A 77 12.82 6.78 3.39
C VAL A 77 12.72 6.95 4.90
N VAL A 78 13.71 7.59 5.52
CA VAL A 78 13.70 7.87 6.95
C VAL A 78 13.18 9.26 7.22
N ILE A 79 12.19 9.36 8.11
CA ILE A 79 11.65 10.58 8.67
C ILE A 79 12.20 10.70 10.09
N ASP A 80 12.99 11.74 10.33
CA ASP A 80 13.54 12.00 11.66
C ASP A 80 12.40 12.38 12.62
N PRO A 81 12.37 11.85 13.87
CA PRO A 81 11.35 12.21 14.85
C PRO A 81 11.18 13.73 15.06
N THR A 82 12.26 14.52 14.92
CA THR A 82 12.21 15.99 15.02
C THR A 82 11.35 16.64 13.93
N GLN A 83 11.13 15.96 12.80
CA GLN A 83 10.31 16.48 11.70
C GLN A 83 8.81 16.25 11.91
N ILE A 84 8.40 15.48 12.93
CA ILE A 84 6.99 15.15 13.17
C ILE A 84 6.19 16.42 13.52
N GLU A 85 6.72 17.30 14.35
CA GLU A 85 6.06 18.56 14.72
C GLU A 85 5.87 19.48 13.51
N ASP A 86 6.90 19.60 12.65
CA ASP A 86 6.83 20.37 11.40
C ASP A 86 5.79 19.79 10.42
N LEU A 87 5.73 18.47 10.29
CA LEU A 87 4.71 17.80 9.48
C LEU A 87 3.29 18.03 10.05
N GLY A 88 3.15 18.07 11.37
CA GLY A 88 1.90 18.42 12.05
C GLY A 88 1.46 19.86 11.79
N GLY A 89 2.41 20.79 11.80
CA GLY A 89 2.19 22.21 11.49
C GLY A 89 1.89 22.46 10.00
N ASN A 90 2.51 21.69 9.09
CA ASN A 90 2.37 21.84 7.65
C ASN A 90 1.61 20.67 7.00
N ARG A 91 0.27 20.76 7.04
CA ARG A 91 -0.64 19.75 6.44
C ARG A 91 -0.40 19.50 4.96
N GLN A 92 0.05 20.49 4.19
CA GLN A 92 0.33 20.30 2.76
C GLN A 92 1.54 19.39 2.55
N LYS A 93 2.62 19.61 3.32
CA LYS A 93 3.82 18.77 3.32
C LYS A 93 3.49 17.34 3.76
N ALA A 94 2.71 17.18 4.83
CA ALA A 94 2.26 15.87 5.31
C ALA A 94 1.45 15.10 4.26
N ARG A 95 0.48 15.75 3.60
CA ARG A 95 -0.30 15.12 2.52
C ARG A 95 0.55 14.72 1.32
N LYS A 96 1.54 15.53 0.95
CA LYS A 96 2.47 15.20 -0.14
C LYS A 96 3.30 13.97 0.20
N LEU A 97 3.74 13.85 1.45
CA LEU A 97 4.48 12.69 1.94
C LEU A 97 3.59 11.43 1.95
N ALA A 98 2.38 11.53 2.50
CA ALA A 98 1.42 10.43 2.56
C ALA A 98 1.04 9.88 1.19
N ARG A 99 0.93 10.74 0.16
CA ARG A 99 0.63 10.30 -1.22
C ARG A 99 1.79 9.62 -1.94
N LYS A 100 3.02 9.83 -1.46
CA LYS A 100 4.23 9.30 -2.11
C LYS A 100 4.56 7.88 -1.66
N HIS A 101 4.17 7.52 -0.44
CA HIS A 101 4.54 6.25 0.19
C HIS A 101 3.30 5.38 0.42
N ASP A 102 3.43 4.08 0.20
CA ASP A 102 2.37 3.10 0.41
C ASP A 102 2.19 2.76 1.89
N PHE A 103 3.32 2.63 2.61
CA PHE A 103 3.33 2.27 4.02
C PHE A 103 4.22 3.20 4.84
N PHE A 104 3.78 3.44 6.07
CA PHE A 104 4.54 4.13 7.09
C PHE A 104 4.81 3.17 8.25
N LEU A 105 6.07 3.05 8.63
CA LEU A 105 6.50 2.30 9.80
C LEU A 105 6.98 3.29 10.88
N SER A 106 6.91 2.90 12.15
CA SER A 106 7.50 3.67 13.24
C SER A 106 8.33 2.76 14.10
N GLU A 107 9.49 3.24 14.51
CA GLU A 107 10.20 2.69 15.66
C GLU A 107 9.32 2.86 16.91
N VAL A 108 9.34 1.84 17.77
CA VAL A 108 8.65 1.88 19.07
C VAL A 108 9.46 2.80 19.99
N PRO A 109 8.84 3.72 20.75
CA PRO A 109 9.55 4.60 21.68
C PRO A 109 10.38 3.85 22.73
#